data_AF-A0AA39R0E9-F1
#
_entry.id   AF-A0AA39R0E9-F1
#
_cell.length_a   1.000
_cell.length_b   1.000
_cell.length_c   1.000
_cell.angle_alpha   90.00
_cell.angle_beta   90.00
_cell.angle_gamma   90.00
#
_symmetry.space_group_name_H-M   'P 1'
#
loop_
_entity.id
_entity.type
_entity.pdbx_description
1 polymer ?
#
loop_
_entity_poly.entity_id
_entity_poly.type
_entity_poly.pdbx_seq_one_letter_code
_entity_poly.pdbx_strand_id
1 'polypeptide(L)'
;MSKHPTLSNSNRFFSAFHRYITLTSTTQRHIHHLPLRASRRSRTTLHYSYLPRRYASTSSASTPPSKPPPQTPSTPIYYDLFPKTLPTGPPPSGPFTINPRALRSEFLQLQALAHPDRHTGSNKSRAEGTSALINTAYSTLLSPLKRAQYLLHLRGIDIAEDETAKVDDAELLMEVLEVREAIEGAEEEGELEGMKLVNDGRIRESEGVLERCFKEDDIEGAKRECVRLRYWENVRESLEGWERGKPVVLVH
;
A
#
# COMPACT_ATOMS: atom_id res chain seq x y z
N MET A 1 7.31 -37.54 30.91
CA MET A 1 8.04 -36.37 31.46
C MET A 1 8.16 -35.32 30.37
N SER A 2 7.39 -34.23 30.51
CA SER A 2 7.39 -33.06 29.63
C SER A 2 8.75 -32.35 29.62
N LYS A 3 9.14 -31.82 28.47
CA LYS A 3 10.01 -30.64 28.39
C LYS A 3 9.39 -29.63 27.42
N HIS A 4 9.18 -28.43 27.97
CA HIS A 4 8.56 -27.25 27.37
C HIS A 4 9.39 -26.67 26.21
N PRO A 5 8.76 -26.04 25.19
CA PRO A 5 9.46 -25.14 24.28
C PRO A 5 9.58 -23.72 24.86
N THR A 6 10.68 -23.10 24.47
CA THR A 6 11.35 -21.90 24.98
C THR A 6 10.63 -20.56 24.73
N LEU A 7 10.61 -19.71 25.77
CA LEU A 7 10.06 -18.35 25.88
C LEU A 7 10.75 -17.24 25.04
N SER A 8 11.49 -17.54 23.98
CA SER A 8 12.33 -16.52 23.30
C SER A 8 11.58 -15.64 22.28
N ASN A 9 10.38 -16.03 21.82
CA ASN A 9 9.72 -15.34 20.69
C ASN A 9 8.71 -14.24 21.11
N SER A 10 8.24 -14.23 22.37
CA SER A 10 7.30 -13.20 22.83
C SER A 10 7.98 -11.84 23.11
N ASN A 11 9.28 -11.84 23.39
CA ASN A 11 10.04 -10.62 23.68
C ASN A 11 10.29 -9.74 22.45
N ARG A 12 10.31 -10.31 21.24
CA ARG A 12 10.42 -9.53 19.99
C ARG A 12 9.11 -8.84 19.63
N PHE A 13 7.97 -9.52 19.81
CA PHE A 13 6.63 -8.95 19.65
C PHE A 13 6.41 -7.76 20.57
N PHE A 14 6.68 -7.92 21.87
CA PHE A 14 6.58 -6.80 22.82
C PHE A 14 7.56 -5.68 22.48
N SER A 15 8.75 -5.96 21.93
CA SER A 15 9.74 -4.94 21.60
C SER A 15 9.39 -4.11 20.35
N ALA A 16 8.88 -4.71 19.27
CA ALA A 16 8.43 -3.97 18.08
C ALA A 16 7.12 -3.22 18.36
N PHE A 17 6.18 -3.89 19.02
CA PHE A 17 4.92 -3.31 19.48
C PHE A 17 5.14 -2.17 20.50
N HIS A 18 6.04 -2.33 21.48
CA HIS A 18 6.41 -1.24 22.39
C HIS A 18 7.22 -0.14 21.71
N ARG A 19 8.15 -0.43 20.79
CA ARG A 19 8.94 0.61 20.12
C ARG A 19 8.05 1.59 19.36
N TYR A 20 7.04 1.09 18.62
CA TYR A 20 6.05 1.92 17.95
C TYR A 20 5.15 2.68 18.96
N ILE A 21 4.77 2.05 20.08
CA ILE A 21 4.05 2.69 21.19
C ILE A 21 4.88 3.81 21.84
N THR A 22 6.20 3.65 22.02
CA THR A 22 7.05 4.64 22.70
C THR A 22 7.46 5.81 21.79
N LEU A 23 7.63 5.58 20.49
CA LEU A 23 8.11 6.61 19.55
C LEU A 23 7.06 7.70 19.26
N THR A 24 5.77 7.42 19.46
CA THR A 24 4.69 8.40 19.30
C THR A 24 4.47 9.29 20.54
N SER A 25 5.33 9.18 21.56
CA SER A 25 5.20 9.91 22.84
C SER A 25 6.04 11.19 22.93
N THR A 26 6.70 11.65 21.87
CA THR A 26 7.60 12.83 21.94
C THR A 26 7.35 13.84 20.82
N THR A 27 6.10 14.31 20.66
CA THR A 27 5.87 15.62 20.03
C THR A 27 4.63 16.29 20.61
N GLN A 28 4.74 16.85 21.81
CA GLN A 28 3.75 17.83 22.29
C GLN A 28 4.33 18.80 23.31
N ARG A 29 4.87 19.93 22.84
CA ARG A 29 4.93 21.20 23.59
C ARG A 29 5.04 22.39 22.64
N HIS A 30 3.96 23.13 22.44
CA HIS A 30 3.91 24.57 22.78
C HIS A 30 2.48 25.09 22.68
N ILE A 31 1.90 25.43 23.83
CA ILE A 31 0.63 26.15 23.96
C ILE A 31 0.98 27.63 24.03
N HIS A 32 0.47 28.44 23.11
CA HIS A 32 0.32 29.89 23.33
C HIS A 32 -1.16 30.27 23.36
N HIS A 33 -1.43 31.10 24.34
CA HIS A 33 -2.69 31.53 24.91
C HIS A 33 -3.09 32.85 24.23
N LEU A 34 -4.37 33.01 23.85
CA LEU A 34 -4.95 34.32 23.53
C LEU A 34 -6.35 34.46 24.13
N PRO A 35 -6.71 35.65 24.67
CA PRO A 35 -7.98 35.84 25.37
C PRO A 35 -9.12 36.34 24.47
N LEU A 36 -10.32 36.16 25.01
CA LEU A 36 -11.65 36.50 24.51
C LEU A 36 -11.90 38.01 24.35
N ARG A 37 -12.68 38.41 23.32
CA ARG A 37 -13.68 39.50 23.46
C ARG A 37 -14.81 39.40 22.43
N ALA A 38 -15.98 39.88 22.85
CA ALA A 38 -17.30 39.60 22.30
C ALA A 38 -17.82 40.62 21.27
N SER A 39 -18.77 40.15 20.45
CA SER A 39 -20.03 40.78 19.96
C SER A 39 -20.00 42.20 19.35
N ARG A 40 -20.46 42.36 18.08
CA ARG A 40 -21.85 42.75 17.69
C ARG A 40 -21.99 43.12 16.20
N ARG A 41 -23.14 42.70 15.61
CA ARG A 41 -24.00 43.32 14.57
C ARG A 41 -23.44 43.83 13.21
N SER A 42 -23.84 43.10 12.16
CA SER A 42 -24.63 43.46 10.95
C SER A 42 -24.53 44.83 10.25
N ARG A 43 -24.37 44.72 8.90
CA ARG A 43 -25.16 45.30 7.76
C ARG A 43 -24.44 46.26 6.78
N THR A 44 -24.69 45.96 5.48
CA THR A 44 -24.93 46.81 4.28
C THR A 44 -23.78 47.36 3.40
N THR A 45 -23.70 46.76 2.19
CA THR A 45 -23.67 47.29 0.79
C THR A 45 -22.68 48.35 0.27
N LEU A 46 -21.98 47.93 -0.81
CA LEU A 46 -21.67 48.58 -2.10
C LEU A 46 -21.08 50.00 -2.15
N HIS A 47 -19.86 50.15 -2.68
CA HIS A 47 -19.59 51.08 -3.80
C HIS A 47 -18.30 50.76 -4.58
N TYR A 48 -18.31 51.26 -5.81
CA TYR A 48 -17.47 51.06 -7.00
C TYR A 48 -16.21 51.97 -7.01
N SER A 49 -15.07 51.52 -7.57
CA SER A 49 -14.20 52.27 -8.53
C SER A 49 -12.73 51.79 -8.63
N TYR A 50 -12.33 51.56 -9.88
CA TYR A 50 -11.04 51.79 -10.59
C TYR A 50 -9.66 51.80 -9.88
N LEU A 51 -8.81 50.86 -10.35
CA LEU A 51 -7.34 50.81 -10.58
C LEU A 51 -6.50 52.12 -10.42
N PRO A 52 -5.20 52.06 -10.02
CA PRO A 52 -4.15 51.49 -10.90
C PRO A 52 -2.92 50.79 -10.29
N ARG A 53 -2.40 49.87 -11.12
CA ARG A 53 -1.03 49.35 -11.31
C ARG A 53 0.10 50.13 -10.61
N ARG A 54 0.90 49.44 -9.79
CA ARG A 54 2.32 49.78 -9.53
C ARG A 54 3.19 48.57 -9.78
N TYR A 55 4.15 48.74 -10.68
CA TYR A 55 5.32 47.87 -10.80
C TYR A 55 6.29 48.19 -9.68
N ALA A 56 6.77 47.15 -9.01
CA ALA A 56 8.03 47.16 -8.31
C ALA A 56 8.76 45.88 -8.67
N SER A 57 9.73 46.00 -9.56
CA SER A 57 10.74 44.97 -9.84
C SER A 57 11.89 45.19 -8.88
N THR A 58 12.27 44.19 -8.08
CA THR A 58 13.64 44.06 -7.57
C THR A 58 13.99 42.59 -7.30
N SER A 59 15.12 42.19 -7.88
CA SER A 59 16.09 41.14 -7.50
C SER A 59 15.64 39.68 -7.35
N SER A 60 16.07 38.93 -8.36
CA SER A 60 16.39 37.51 -8.42
C SER A 60 17.20 36.95 -7.24
N ALA A 61 16.69 35.90 -6.61
CA ALA A 61 17.48 34.83 -6.00
C ALA A 61 16.82 33.49 -6.37
N SER A 62 17.36 32.84 -7.39
CA SER A 62 16.96 31.51 -7.86
C SER A 62 17.54 30.45 -6.94
N THR A 63 16.76 29.99 -5.96
CA THR A 63 17.03 28.74 -5.25
C THR A 63 16.21 27.65 -5.95
N PRO A 64 16.82 26.60 -6.54
CA PRO A 64 16.05 25.48 -7.06
C PRO A 64 15.33 24.79 -5.88
N PRO A 65 14.09 24.29 -6.05
CA PRO A 65 13.46 23.48 -5.02
C PRO A 65 14.29 22.20 -4.87
N SER A 66 15.08 22.12 -3.81
CA SER A 66 15.73 20.90 -3.39
C SER A 66 14.64 19.87 -3.13
N LYS A 67 14.55 18.86 -4.02
CA LYS A 67 13.77 17.65 -3.80
C LYS A 67 14.02 17.19 -2.35
N PRO A 68 12.99 17.03 -1.51
CA PRO A 68 13.21 16.57 -0.16
C PRO A 68 13.99 15.24 -0.23
N PRO A 69 15.01 15.05 0.64
CA PRO A 69 15.80 13.82 0.64
C PRO A 69 14.87 12.61 0.78
N PRO A 70 15.21 11.45 0.19
CA PRO A 70 14.39 10.25 0.30
C PRO A 70 14.12 10.01 1.78
N GLN A 71 12.85 10.14 2.15
CA GLN A 71 12.40 9.86 3.50
C GLN A 71 12.55 8.36 3.65
N THR A 72 13.65 7.90 4.26
CA THR A 72 13.73 6.52 4.75
C THR A 72 12.52 6.34 5.66
N PRO A 73 11.57 5.45 5.35
CA PRO A 73 10.32 5.42 6.11
C PRO A 73 10.64 4.95 7.53
N SER A 74 10.34 5.81 8.52
CA SER A 74 10.22 5.39 9.93
C SER A 74 9.00 4.48 10.18
N THR A 75 8.32 4.10 9.09
CA THR A 75 7.18 3.19 9.05
C THR A 75 7.61 1.78 9.43
N PRO A 76 6.90 1.08 10.32
CA PRO A 76 7.20 -0.30 10.64
C PRO A 76 7.11 -1.15 9.38
N ILE A 77 8.08 -2.05 9.22
CA ILE A 77 8.07 -3.01 8.11
C ILE A 77 6.85 -3.91 8.33
N TYR A 78 5.97 -4.02 7.33
CA TYR A 78 4.69 -4.74 7.46
C TYR A 78 4.89 -6.20 7.87
N TYR A 79 6.00 -6.82 7.47
CA TYR A 79 6.37 -8.17 7.87
C TYR A 79 6.54 -8.32 9.40
N ASP A 80 7.04 -7.28 10.09
CA ASP A 80 7.26 -7.31 11.54
C ASP A 80 5.95 -7.38 12.34
N LEU A 81 4.82 -7.01 11.73
CA LEU A 81 3.51 -7.05 12.36
C LEU A 81 2.92 -8.46 12.44
N PHE A 82 3.40 -9.40 11.62
CA PHE A 82 2.88 -10.78 11.53
C PHE A 82 3.93 -11.84 11.90
N PRO A 83 4.52 -11.81 13.11
CA PRO A 83 5.64 -12.68 13.46
C PRO A 83 5.29 -14.17 13.59
N LYS A 84 4.01 -14.55 13.75
CA LYS A 84 3.62 -15.97 13.75
C LYS A 84 3.60 -16.52 12.32
N THR A 85 3.13 -15.72 11.37
CA THR A 85 3.04 -16.09 9.95
C THR A 85 4.37 -15.90 9.23
N LEU A 86 5.11 -14.84 9.57
CA LEU A 86 6.32 -14.38 8.89
C LEU A 86 7.51 -14.23 9.87
N PRO A 87 7.93 -15.31 10.55
CA PRO A 87 8.97 -15.24 11.58
C PRO A 87 10.36 -14.83 11.06
N THR A 88 10.60 -15.04 9.78
CA THR A 88 11.87 -14.75 9.08
C THR A 88 11.91 -13.35 8.47
N GLY A 89 10.79 -12.60 8.50
CA GLY A 89 10.70 -11.29 7.88
C GLY A 89 10.58 -11.35 6.34
N PRO A 90 10.91 -10.25 5.64
CA PRO A 90 10.82 -10.18 4.17
C PRO A 90 11.93 -10.96 3.46
N PRO A 91 11.80 -11.19 2.14
CA PRO A 91 12.90 -11.67 1.32
C PRO A 91 14.14 -10.76 1.36
N PRO A 92 15.35 -11.31 1.22
CA PRO A 92 15.67 -12.70 0.87
C PRO A 92 15.64 -13.67 2.07
N SER A 93 15.46 -13.18 3.29
CA SER A 93 15.50 -14.02 4.50
C SER A 93 14.24 -14.87 4.68
N GLY A 94 13.08 -14.33 4.30
CA GLY A 94 11.80 -15.05 4.26
C GLY A 94 11.27 -15.26 2.84
N PRO A 95 10.16 -16.00 2.70
CA PRO A 95 9.52 -16.22 1.41
C PRO A 95 8.82 -14.95 0.91
N PHE A 96 8.66 -14.82 -0.41
CA PHE A 96 7.77 -13.83 -1.01
C PHE A 96 6.31 -14.28 -0.90
N THR A 97 6.06 -15.57 -1.12
CA THR A 97 4.74 -16.20 -1.12
C THR A 97 4.27 -16.39 0.32
N ILE A 98 3.08 -15.86 0.62
CA ILE A 98 2.49 -15.90 1.96
C ILE A 98 1.26 -16.79 1.93
N ASN A 99 1.10 -17.64 2.96
CA ASN A 99 -0.13 -18.41 3.14
C ASN A 99 -1.28 -17.46 3.57
N PRO A 100 -2.31 -17.26 2.74
CA PRO A 100 -3.37 -16.29 3.01
C PRO A 100 -4.22 -16.68 4.23
N ARG A 101 -4.39 -17.98 4.50
CA ARG A 101 -5.17 -18.47 5.64
C ARG A 101 -4.45 -18.20 6.96
N ALA A 102 -3.14 -18.43 7.01
CA ALA A 102 -2.32 -18.13 8.18
C ALA A 102 -2.29 -16.62 8.46
N LEU A 103 -2.04 -15.81 7.41
CA LEU A 103 -2.03 -14.36 7.49
C LEU A 103 -3.37 -13.81 8.00
N ARG A 104 -4.50 -14.30 7.46
CA ARG A 104 -5.85 -13.90 7.91
C ARG A 104 -6.11 -14.29 9.37
N SER A 105 -5.66 -15.46 9.80
CA SER A 105 -5.84 -15.91 11.19
C SER A 105 -5.10 -14.99 12.17
N GLU A 106 -3.85 -14.64 11.87
CA GLU A 106 -3.08 -13.72 12.71
C GLU A 106 -3.64 -12.30 12.66
N PHE A 107 -4.05 -11.81 11.48
CA PHE A 107 -4.73 -10.53 11.31
C PHE A 107 -5.94 -10.38 12.25
N LEU A 108 -6.83 -11.37 12.30
CA LEU A 108 -8.01 -11.32 13.17
C LEU A 108 -7.63 -11.26 14.66
N GLN A 109 -6.57 -11.98 15.06
CA GLN A 109 -6.05 -11.91 16.43
C GLN A 109 -5.50 -10.53 16.77
N LEU A 110 -4.71 -9.95 15.86
CA LEU A 110 -4.11 -8.62 16.04
C LEU A 110 -5.19 -7.53 16.10
N GLN A 111 -6.20 -7.61 15.22
CA GLN A 111 -7.33 -6.67 15.25
C GLN A 111 -8.13 -6.75 16.55
N ALA A 112 -8.40 -7.94 17.06
CA ALA A 112 -9.11 -8.10 18.33
C ALA A 112 -8.35 -7.47 19.51
N LEU A 113 -7.00 -7.49 19.48
CA LEU A 113 -6.15 -6.86 20.49
C LEU A 113 -6.10 -5.34 20.36
N ALA A 114 -6.15 -4.82 19.13
CA ALA A 114 -6.08 -3.39 18.82
C ALA A 114 -7.44 -2.67 18.80
N HIS A 115 -8.53 -3.34 19.19
CA HIS A 115 -9.88 -2.80 19.06
C HIS A 115 -10.11 -1.55 19.93
N PRO A 116 -10.54 -0.40 19.36
CA PRO A 116 -10.60 0.88 20.06
C PRO A 116 -11.59 0.89 21.23
N ASP A 117 -12.65 0.06 21.19
CA ASP A 117 -13.60 -0.05 22.31
C ASP A 117 -13.00 -0.64 23.58
N ARG A 118 -11.81 -1.23 23.50
CA ARG A 118 -11.05 -1.72 24.66
C ARG A 118 -10.26 -0.59 25.36
N HIS A 119 -10.26 0.62 24.80
CA HIS A 119 -9.43 1.74 25.23
C HIS A 119 -10.24 3.02 25.42
N THR A 120 -9.97 3.76 26.49
CA THR A 120 -10.60 5.06 26.79
C THR A 120 -9.58 6.20 26.74
N GLY A 121 -10.04 7.42 26.45
CA GLY A 121 -9.20 8.61 26.41
C GLY A 121 -8.13 8.57 25.30
N SER A 122 -6.91 9.02 25.61
CA SER A 122 -5.80 9.08 24.64
C SER A 122 -5.39 7.71 24.09
N ASN A 123 -5.71 6.62 24.79
CA ASN A 123 -5.44 5.26 24.33
C ASN A 123 -6.35 4.85 23.17
N LYS A 124 -7.51 5.49 22.99
CA LYS A 124 -8.44 5.18 21.89
C LYS A 124 -7.86 5.58 20.53
N SER A 125 -7.38 6.82 20.39
CA SER A 125 -6.76 7.29 19.15
C SER A 125 -5.52 6.47 18.76
N ARG A 126 -4.78 5.97 19.75
CA ARG A 126 -3.62 5.09 19.54
C ARG A 126 -4.04 3.71 19.04
N ALA A 127 -5.13 3.16 19.60
CA ALA A 127 -5.72 1.91 19.15
C ALA A 127 -6.25 2.02 17.71
N GLU A 128 -6.91 3.13 17.37
CA GLU A 128 -7.37 3.44 16.00
C GLU A 128 -6.20 3.45 15.00
N GLY A 129 -5.12 4.18 15.30
CA GLY A 129 -3.92 4.21 14.44
C GLY A 129 -3.25 2.84 14.29
N THR A 130 -3.27 2.02 15.35
CA THR A 130 -2.72 0.66 15.31
C THR A 130 -3.59 -0.26 14.44
N SER A 131 -4.92 -0.19 14.60
CA SER A 131 -5.87 -0.94 13.78
C SER A 131 -5.76 -0.58 12.30
N ALA A 132 -5.63 0.71 11.99
CA ALA A 132 -5.40 1.19 10.63
C ALA A 132 -4.11 0.62 10.03
N LEU A 133 -3.00 0.67 10.77
CA LEU A 133 -1.72 0.10 10.34
C LEU A 133 -1.83 -1.41 10.06
N ILE A 134 -2.49 -2.17 10.95
CA ILE A 134 -2.70 -3.61 10.78
C ILE A 134 -3.52 -3.90 9.51
N ASN A 135 -4.56 -3.09 9.24
CA ASN A 135 -5.37 -3.22 8.02
C ASN A 135 -4.54 -2.96 6.76
N THR A 136 -3.77 -1.87 6.74
CA THR A 136 -2.90 -1.55 5.60
C THR A 136 -1.91 -2.69 5.36
N ALA A 137 -1.19 -3.11 6.40
CA ALA A 137 -0.21 -4.19 6.31
C ALA A 137 -0.84 -5.51 5.84
N TYR A 138 -2.00 -5.89 6.38
CA TYR A 138 -2.73 -7.08 5.93
C TYR A 138 -3.10 -6.98 4.45
N SER A 139 -3.71 -5.87 4.02
CA SER A 139 -4.15 -5.68 2.63
C SER A 139 -2.97 -5.68 1.63
N THR A 140 -1.84 -5.08 2.02
CA THR A 140 -0.62 -5.04 1.22
C THR A 140 0.03 -6.41 1.14
N LEU A 141 0.14 -7.12 2.26
CA LEU A 141 0.75 -8.45 2.28
C LEU A 141 -0.16 -9.51 1.69
N LEU A 142 -1.48 -9.33 1.64
CA LEU A 142 -2.39 -10.30 1.05
C LEU A 142 -2.30 -10.31 -0.50
N SER A 143 -2.31 -9.14 -1.13
CA SER A 143 -2.21 -9.03 -2.60
C SER A 143 -0.76 -9.25 -3.07
N PRO A 144 -0.48 -10.22 -3.96
CA PRO A 144 0.87 -10.44 -4.48
C PRO A 144 1.46 -9.20 -5.17
N LEU A 145 0.64 -8.46 -5.93
CA LEU A 145 1.06 -7.23 -6.59
C LEU A 145 1.46 -6.15 -5.57
N LYS A 146 0.59 -5.85 -4.60
CA LYS A 146 0.90 -4.85 -3.55
C LYS A 146 2.10 -5.26 -2.73
N ARG A 147 2.27 -6.56 -2.48
CA ARG A 147 3.43 -7.12 -1.77
C ARG A 147 4.72 -6.91 -2.56
N ALA A 148 4.72 -7.17 -3.87
CA ALA A 148 5.87 -6.95 -4.74
C ALA A 148 6.25 -5.47 -4.81
N GLN A 149 5.27 -4.59 -5.04
CA GLN A 149 5.46 -3.14 -5.03
C GLN A 149 6.02 -2.65 -3.70
N TYR A 150 5.48 -3.14 -2.58
CA TYR A 150 5.96 -2.80 -1.24
C TYR A 150 7.42 -3.23 -1.02
N LEU A 151 7.77 -4.45 -1.40
CA LEU A 151 9.15 -4.94 -1.28
C LEU A 151 10.12 -4.13 -2.15
N LEU A 152 9.72 -3.73 -3.37
CA LEU A 152 10.52 -2.89 -4.25
C LEU A 152 10.65 -1.46 -3.68
N HIS A 153 9.58 -0.93 -3.10
CA HIS A 153 9.60 0.35 -2.39
C HIS A 153 10.57 0.34 -1.21
N LEU A 154 10.64 -0.75 -0.44
CA LEU A 154 11.65 -0.91 0.63
C LEU A 154 13.10 -0.87 0.10
N ARG A 155 13.32 -1.16 -1.19
CA ARG A 155 14.61 -1.03 -1.87
C ARG A 155 14.80 0.33 -2.55
N GLY A 156 13.89 1.27 -2.35
CA GLY A 156 13.93 2.61 -2.94
C GLY A 156 13.43 2.67 -4.38
N ILE A 157 12.73 1.64 -4.85
CA ILE A 157 12.18 1.58 -6.21
C ILE A 157 10.66 1.77 -6.12
N ASP A 158 10.17 2.87 -6.69
CA ASP A 158 8.74 3.11 -6.79
C ASP A 158 8.21 2.64 -8.15
N ILE A 159 7.29 1.69 -8.12
CA ILE A 159 6.58 1.16 -9.29
C ILE A 159 5.08 1.49 -9.19
N ALA A 160 4.60 1.89 -8.01
CA ALA A 160 3.19 2.13 -7.77
C ALA A 160 2.69 3.38 -8.51
N GLU A 161 3.55 4.39 -8.65
CA GLU A 161 3.22 5.67 -9.31
C GLU A 161 3.53 5.69 -10.81
N ASP A 162 4.18 4.65 -11.35
CA ASP A 162 4.58 4.61 -12.76
C ASP A 162 3.51 3.90 -13.61
N GLU A 163 2.37 4.57 -13.78
CA GLU A 163 1.35 4.22 -14.80
C GLU A 163 1.99 4.16 -16.20
N THR A 164 3.08 4.91 -16.40
CA THR A 164 3.88 4.96 -17.63
C THR A 164 5.08 4.03 -17.64
N ALA A 165 5.22 3.10 -16.68
CA ALA A 165 6.25 2.06 -16.73
C ALA A 165 5.96 1.22 -17.98
N LYS A 166 6.50 1.69 -19.11
CA LYS A 166 6.27 1.14 -20.42
C LYS A 166 6.72 -0.31 -20.35
N VAL A 167 5.78 -1.18 -20.63
CA VAL A 167 6.11 -2.56 -20.92
C VAL A 167 6.88 -2.54 -22.23
N ASP A 168 8.20 -2.69 -22.14
CA ASP A 168 9.07 -2.94 -23.29
C ASP A 168 9.06 -4.45 -23.67
N ASP A 169 7.93 -5.12 -23.42
CA ASP A 169 7.69 -6.54 -23.69
C ASP A 169 6.49 -6.66 -24.65
N ALA A 170 6.79 -6.75 -25.94
CA ALA A 170 5.79 -6.85 -26.99
C ALA A 170 4.95 -8.13 -26.89
N GLU A 171 5.53 -9.22 -26.39
CA GLU A 171 4.83 -10.50 -26.24
C GLU A 171 3.75 -10.39 -25.17
N LEU A 172 4.09 -9.82 -24.01
CA LEU A 172 3.13 -9.53 -22.95
C LEU A 172 1.99 -8.62 -23.44
N LEU A 173 2.32 -7.55 -24.18
CA LEU A 173 1.30 -6.62 -24.69
C LEU A 173 0.34 -7.30 -25.66
N MET A 174 0.84 -8.15 -26.57
CA MET A 174 -0.01 -8.93 -27.46
C MET A 174 -0.93 -9.87 -26.68
N GLU A 175 -0.40 -10.62 -25.71
CA GLU A 175 -1.23 -11.52 -24.89
C GLU A 175 -2.34 -10.78 -24.12
N VAL A 176 -2.03 -9.61 -23.55
CA VAL A 176 -3.02 -8.80 -22.84
C VAL A 176 -4.11 -8.29 -23.79
N LEU A 177 -3.74 -7.88 -25.01
CA LEU A 177 -4.70 -7.44 -26.01
C LEU A 177 -5.62 -8.59 -26.46
N GLU A 178 -5.05 -9.76 -26.74
CA GLU A 178 -5.82 -10.95 -27.12
C GLU A 178 -6.83 -11.34 -26.03
N VAL A 179 -6.40 -11.32 -24.77
CA VAL A 179 -7.30 -11.63 -23.64
C VAL A 179 -8.39 -10.57 -23.51
N ARG A 180 -8.09 -9.28 -23.70
CA ARG A 180 -9.10 -8.21 -23.70
C ARG A 180 -10.14 -8.42 -24.78
N GLU A 181 -9.72 -8.67 -26.02
CA GLU A 181 -10.63 -8.90 -27.13
C GLU A 181 -11.53 -10.10 -26.85
N ALA A 182 -10.99 -11.16 -26.24
CA ALA A 182 -11.76 -12.33 -25.83
C ALA A 182 -12.79 -12.01 -24.74
N ILE A 183 -12.46 -11.15 -23.76
CA ILE A 183 -13.40 -10.69 -22.72
C ILE A 183 -14.50 -9.80 -23.31
N GLU A 184 -14.15 -8.90 -24.23
CA GLU A 184 -15.10 -8.01 -24.91
C GLU A 184 -16.04 -8.76 -25.85
N GLY A 185 -15.56 -9.84 -26.46
CA GLY A 185 -16.34 -10.70 -27.35
C GLY A 185 -17.21 -11.73 -26.62
N ALA A 186 -17.09 -11.89 -25.30
CA ALA A 186 -17.88 -12.85 -24.55
C ALA A 186 -19.36 -12.45 -24.50
N GLU A 187 -20.26 -13.42 -24.68
CA GLU A 187 -21.71 -13.20 -24.61
C GLU A 187 -22.32 -13.70 -23.30
N GLU A 188 -21.66 -14.67 -22.66
CA GLU A 188 -22.11 -15.33 -21.43
C GLU A 188 -20.96 -15.48 -20.42
N GLU A 189 -21.28 -15.42 -19.12
CA GLU A 189 -20.28 -15.54 -18.05
C GLU A 189 -19.55 -16.89 -18.07
N GLY A 190 -20.20 -17.95 -18.54
CA GLY A 190 -19.60 -19.29 -18.67
C GLY A 190 -18.42 -19.35 -19.64
N GLU A 191 -18.37 -18.46 -20.64
CA GLU A 191 -17.25 -18.37 -21.60
C GLU A 191 -15.98 -17.83 -20.93
N LEU A 192 -16.13 -17.09 -19.82
CA LEU A 192 -15.03 -16.48 -19.09
C LEU A 192 -14.40 -17.42 -18.07
N GLU A 193 -15.04 -18.53 -17.70
CA GLU A 193 -14.52 -19.43 -16.66
C GLU A 193 -13.17 -20.04 -17.04
N GLY A 194 -13.00 -20.43 -18.31
CA GLY A 194 -11.71 -20.87 -18.84
C GLY A 194 -10.65 -19.77 -18.80
N MET A 195 -11.03 -18.53 -19.11
CA MET A 195 -10.12 -17.38 -19.08
C MET A 195 -9.68 -17.04 -17.66
N LYS A 196 -10.60 -17.10 -16.68
CA LYS A 196 -10.30 -16.95 -15.25
C LYS A 196 -9.25 -17.97 -14.81
N LEU A 197 -9.43 -19.24 -15.17
CA LEU A 197 -8.48 -20.31 -14.83
C LEU A 197 -7.09 -20.10 -15.45
N VAL A 198 -7.03 -19.70 -16.72
CA VAL A 198 -5.77 -19.41 -17.42
C VAL A 198 -5.06 -18.22 -16.77
N ASN A 199 -5.79 -17.15 -16.46
CA ASN A 199 -5.23 -15.96 -15.83
C ASN A 199 -4.75 -16.24 -14.39
N ASP A 200 -5.48 -17.04 -13.62
CA ASP A 200 -5.02 -17.53 -12.31
C ASP A 200 -3.75 -18.39 -12.41
N GLY A 201 -3.55 -19.08 -13.53
CA GLY A 201 -2.29 -19.74 -13.88
C GLY A 201 -1.15 -18.75 -14.06
N ARG A 202 -1.35 -17.72 -14.89
CA ARG A 202 -0.36 -16.66 -15.17
C ARG A 202 0.03 -15.87 -13.91
N ILE A 203 -0.94 -15.56 -13.04
CA ILE A 203 -0.68 -14.91 -11.74
C ILE A 203 0.20 -15.80 -10.86
N ARG A 204 -0.13 -17.09 -10.72
CA ARG A 204 0.69 -18.04 -9.93
C ARG A 204 2.09 -18.22 -10.49
N GLU A 205 2.25 -18.22 -11.81
CA GLU A 205 3.57 -18.26 -12.45
C GLU A 205 4.38 -17.01 -12.10
N SER A 206 3.75 -15.83 -12.20
CA SER A 206 4.37 -14.54 -11.87
C SER A 206 4.80 -14.49 -10.40
N GLU A 207 3.97 -14.99 -9.48
CA GLU A 207 4.35 -15.15 -8.07
C GLU A 207 5.58 -16.05 -7.88
N GLY A 208 5.66 -17.15 -8.64
CA GLY A 208 6.80 -18.05 -8.63
C GLY A 208 8.09 -17.43 -9.18
N VAL A 209 7.99 -16.55 -10.18
CA VAL A 209 9.13 -15.76 -10.69
C VAL A 209 9.56 -14.74 -9.64
N LEU A 210 8.63 -13.98 -9.05
CA LEU A 210 8.92 -13.02 -7.99
C LEU A 210 9.58 -13.66 -6.77
N GLU A 211 9.12 -14.85 -6.37
CA GLU A 211 9.76 -15.64 -5.31
C GLU A 211 11.24 -15.90 -5.60
N ARG A 212 11.59 -16.31 -6.83
CA ARG A 212 12.98 -16.54 -7.22
C ARG A 212 13.76 -15.23 -7.26
N CYS A 213 13.25 -14.20 -7.92
CA CYS A 213 13.91 -12.91 -8.03
C CYS A 213 14.24 -12.32 -6.65
N PHE A 214 13.28 -12.30 -5.72
CA PHE A 214 13.52 -11.78 -4.38
C PHE A 214 14.43 -12.65 -3.53
N LYS A 215 14.44 -13.98 -3.75
CA LYS A 215 15.36 -14.90 -3.07
C LYS A 215 16.80 -14.72 -3.55
N GLU A 216 16.99 -14.48 -4.83
CA GLU A 216 18.31 -14.29 -5.48
C GLU A 216 18.77 -12.82 -5.46
N ASP A 217 17.95 -11.92 -4.90
CA ASP A 217 18.18 -10.47 -4.88
C ASP A 217 18.26 -9.84 -6.30
N ASP A 218 17.62 -10.46 -7.30
CA ASP A 218 17.45 -9.93 -8.66
C ASP A 218 16.33 -8.89 -8.69
N ILE A 219 16.70 -7.65 -8.39
CA ILE A 219 15.77 -6.53 -8.30
C ILE A 219 15.24 -6.09 -9.67
N GLU A 220 16.07 -6.15 -10.71
CA GLU A 220 15.63 -5.80 -12.06
C GLU A 220 14.64 -6.84 -12.61
N GLY A 221 14.88 -8.12 -12.34
CA GLY A 221 13.91 -9.18 -12.61
C GLY A 221 12.61 -8.98 -11.85
N ALA A 222 12.68 -8.71 -10.54
CA ALA A 222 11.49 -8.43 -9.73
C ALA A 222 10.70 -7.21 -10.23
N LYS A 223 11.37 -6.16 -10.71
CA LYS A 223 10.73 -4.98 -11.33
C LYS A 223 9.96 -5.36 -12.58
N ARG A 224 10.59 -6.05 -13.54
CA ARG A 224 9.94 -6.50 -14.78
C ARG A 224 8.74 -7.38 -14.49
N GLU A 225 8.90 -8.33 -13.57
CA GLU A 225 7.83 -9.26 -13.19
C GLU A 225 6.69 -8.56 -12.44
N CYS A 226 6.98 -7.58 -11.59
CA CYS A 226 5.96 -6.78 -10.92
C CYS A 226 5.06 -6.04 -11.92
N VAL A 227 5.64 -5.53 -13.02
CA VAL A 227 4.88 -4.90 -14.09
C VAL A 227 4.02 -5.94 -14.82
N ARG A 228 4.57 -7.12 -15.14
CA ARG A 228 3.81 -8.23 -15.76
C ARG A 228 2.62 -8.64 -14.90
N LEU A 229 2.83 -8.86 -13.60
CA LEU A 229 1.79 -9.21 -12.65
C LEU A 229 0.67 -8.16 -12.60
N ARG A 230 0.99 -6.86 -12.71
CA ARG A 230 -0.03 -5.79 -12.78
C ARG A 230 -1.01 -6.02 -13.93
N TYR A 231 -0.53 -6.42 -15.11
CA TYR A 231 -1.41 -6.70 -16.24
C TYR A 231 -2.34 -7.90 -16.00
N TRP A 232 -1.82 -8.97 -15.40
CA TRP A 232 -2.66 -10.14 -15.06
C TRP A 232 -3.69 -9.84 -13.97
N GLU A 233 -3.35 -8.99 -13.00
CA GLU A 233 -4.29 -8.51 -11.99
C GLU A 233 -5.39 -7.65 -12.63
N ASN A 234 -5.03 -6.75 -13.56
CA ASN A 234 -5.98 -5.94 -14.33
C ASN A 234 -6.92 -6.82 -15.18
N VAL A 235 -6.38 -7.87 -15.82
CA VAL A 235 -7.18 -8.87 -16.54
C VAL A 235 -8.13 -9.59 -15.57
N ARG A 236 -7.68 -9.97 -14.38
CA ARG A 236 -8.55 -10.59 -13.37
C ARG A 236 -9.70 -9.66 -12.97
N GLU A 237 -9.40 -8.39 -12.71
CA GLU A 237 -10.42 -7.38 -12.40
C GLU A 237 -11.43 -7.21 -13.54
N SER A 238 -10.97 -7.26 -14.80
CA SER A 238 -11.84 -7.20 -15.98
C SER A 238 -12.75 -8.43 -16.10
N LEU A 239 -12.23 -9.62 -15.80
CA LEU A 239 -12.98 -10.88 -15.79
C LEU A 239 -13.99 -10.97 -14.65
N GLU A 240 -13.64 -10.44 -13.47
CA GLU A 240 -14.52 -10.40 -12.29
C GLU A 240 -15.60 -9.31 -12.41
N GLY A 241 -15.25 -8.17 -13.02
CA GLY A 241 -16.15 -7.04 -13.25
C GLY A 241 -16.94 -7.10 -14.55
N TRP A 242 -16.83 -8.19 -15.33
CA TRP A 242 -17.55 -8.33 -16.59
C TRP A 242 -19.06 -8.36 -16.37
N GLU A 243 -19.79 -7.62 -17.21
CA GLU A 243 -21.25 -7.65 -17.27
C GLU A 243 -21.69 -7.65 -18.74
N ARG A 244 -22.70 -8.46 -19.06
CA ARG A 244 -23.24 -8.57 -20.43
C ARG A 244 -23.61 -7.20 -21.00
N GLY A 245 -22.99 -6.83 -22.13
CA GLY A 245 -23.29 -5.60 -22.86
C GLY A 245 -22.72 -4.30 -22.26
N LYS A 246 -21.90 -4.38 -21.20
CA LYS A 246 -21.12 -3.23 -20.71
C LYS A 246 -19.70 -3.25 -21.30
N PRO A 247 -19.15 -2.09 -21.70
CA PRO A 247 -17.77 -2.02 -22.16
C PRO A 247 -16.81 -2.28 -21.00
N VAL A 248 -15.73 -3.03 -21.27
CA VAL A 248 -14.67 -3.33 -20.31
C VAL A 248 -13.84 -2.05 -20.09
N VAL A 249 -14.14 -1.30 -19.02
CA VAL A 249 -13.36 -0.13 -18.62
C VAL A 249 -12.25 -0.59 -17.70
N LEU A 250 -11.01 -0.52 -18.18
CA LEU A 250 -9.84 -0.81 -17.37
C LEU A 250 -9.33 0.45 -16.70
N VAL A 251 -9.18 0.40 -15.38
CA VAL A 251 -8.43 1.42 -14.63
C VAL A 251 -6.96 1.19 -14.97
N HIS A 252 -6.33 2.20 -15.58
CA HIS A 252 -4.91 2.16 -15.96
C HIS A 252 -4.02 2.49 -14.76
#